data_AF-A0A7S3BTI7-F1
#
_entry.id   AF-A0A7S3BTI7-F1
#
_cell.length_a   1.000
_cell.length_b   1.000
_cell.length_c   1.000
_cell.angle_alpha   90.00
_cell.angle_beta   90.00
_cell.angle_gamma   90.00
#
_symmetry.space_group_name_H-M   'P 1'
#
loop_
_entity.id
_entity.type
_entity.pdbx_description
1 polymer ?
#
loop_
_entity_poly.entity_id
_entity_poly.type
_entity_poly.pdbx_seq_one_letter_code
_entity_poly.pdbx_strand_id
1 'polypeptide(L)'
;SGAVQTTLTSGEWVVDGTSPKLIDEDGGSAYLMGNRGDPKQAHLFRVSLAGGAMEQITKGEGSHVVKVSRGFHRFVDRYHSTTQPVVVRLCDLADGAVLRV
;
A
#
# COMPACT_ATOMS: atom_id res chain seq x y z
N SER A 1 7.77 11.57 27.06
CA SER A 1 6.34 11.17 27.00
C SER A 1 5.95 11.04 25.53
N GLY A 2 5.20 10.00 25.16
CA GLY A 2 4.69 9.85 23.79
C GLY A 2 3.35 10.56 23.67
N ALA A 3 3.28 11.61 22.86
CA ALA A 3 2.02 12.22 22.44
C ALA A 3 1.74 11.85 20.99
N VAL A 4 0.46 11.66 20.63
CA VAL A 4 0.07 11.50 19.24
C VAL A 4 0.42 12.79 18.50
N GLN A 5 1.25 12.67 17.46
CA GLN A 5 1.68 13.81 16.65
C GLN A 5 0.67 14.16 15.56
N THR A 6 0.22 13.16 14.80
CA THR A 6 -0.68 13.36 13.66
C THR A 6 -1.44 12.08 13.32
N THR A 7 -2.71 12.22 12.96
CA THR A 7 -3.52 11.14 12.37
C THR A 7 -3.25 11.08 10.87
N LEU A 8 -2.69 9.97 10.39
CA LEU A 8 -2.36 9.82 8.96
C LEU A 8 -3.56 9.43 8.09
N THR A 9 -4.51 8.67 8.64
CA THR A 9 -5.62 8.11 7.88
C THR A 9 -6.91 8.11 8.69
N SER A 10 -8.03 8.35 8.02
CA SER A 10 -9.38 8.26 8.60
C SER A 10 -10.40 7.84 7.54
N GLY A 11 -11.60 7.44 7.98
CA GLY A 11 -12.73 7.13 7.12
C GLY A 11 -13.35 5.76 7.41
N GLU A 12 -14.37 5.41 6.63
CA GLU A 12 -15.12 4.16 6.74
C GLU A 12 -14.44 3.02 5.95
N TRP A 13 -13.25 2.64 6.41
CA TRP A 13 -12.44 1.55 5.86
C TRP A 13 -11.40 1.13 6.89
N VAL A 14 -10.69 0.03 6.64
CA VAL A 14 -9.78 -0.58 7.61
C VAL A 14 -8.36 -0.67 7.04
N VAL A 15 -7.40 -0.22 7.84
CA VAL A 15 -5.98 -0.52 7.64
C VAL A 15 -5.73 -1.95 8.11
N ASP A 16 -5.06 -2.77 7.29
CA ASP A 16 -4.68 -4.11 7.68
C ASP A 16 -3.65 -4.07 8.83
N GLY A 17 -4.10 -4.53 10.01
CA GLY A 17 -3.29 -4.62 11.22
C GLY A 17 -2.25 -5.73 11.18
N THR A 18 -2.43 -6.74 10.33
CA THR A 18 -1.55 -7.92 10.25
C THR A 18 -0.34 -7.70 9.32
N SER A 19 -0.47 -6.78 8.37
CA SER A 19 0.62 -6.37 7.49
C SER A 19 1.69 -5.55 8.22
N PRO A 20 2.98 -5.75 7.88
CA PRO A 20 4.06 -4.94 8.43
C PRO A 20 3.83 -3.47 8.10
N LYS A 21 4.16 -2.59 9.06
CA LYS A 21 4.12 -1.15 8.85
C LYS A 21 5.40 -0.76 8.12
N LEU A 22 5.26 -0.16 6.95
CA LEU A 22 6.37 0.19 6.07
C LEU A 22 6.54 1.70 6.10
N ILE A 23 7.61 2.16 6.72
CA ILE A 23 7.88 3.59 6.96
C ILE A 23 9.20 3.94 6.28
N ASP A 24 9.12 4.86 5.33
CA ASP A 24 10.25 5.50 4.68
C ASP A 24 10.48 6.84 5.38
N GLU A 25 11.35 6.84 6.39
CA GLU A 25 11.63 8.03 7.19
C GLU A 25 12.36 9.10 6.37
N ASP A 26 13.29 8.68 5.51
CA ASP A 26 14.06 9.56 4.63
C ASP A 26 13.17 10.18 3.53
N GLY A 27 12.27 9.38 2.94
CA GLY A 27 11.28 9.83 1.96
C GLY A 27 9.99 10.42 2.54
N GLY A 28 9.88 10.48 3.88
CA GLY A 28 8.76 11.08 4.59
C GLY A 28 7.40 10.43 4.35
N SER A 29 7.35 9.13 4.06
CA SER A 29 6.13 8.42 3.65
C SER A 29 5.88 7.14 4.44
N ALA A 30 4.61 6.86 4.74
CA ALA A 30 4.15 5.55 5.22
C ALA A 30 3.40 4.82 4.10
N TYR A 31 3.58 3.50 4.05
CA TYR A 31 2.88 2.62 3.13
C TYR A 31 2.04 1.61 3.91
N LEU A 32 0.75 1.54 3.57
CA LEU A 32 -0.27 0.82 4.33
C LEU A 32 -1.09 -0.06 3.41
N MET A 33 -1.39 -1.29 3.85
CA MET A 33 -2.38 -2.13 3.21
C MET A 33 -3.77 -1.80 3.77
N GLY A 34 -4.81 -1.79 2.93
CA GLY A 34 -6.18 -1.56 3.38
C GLY A 34 -7.23 -1.77 2.28
N ASN A 35 -8.49 -1.58 2.63
CA ASN A 35 -9.65 -1.81 1.75
C ASN A 35 -10.41 -0.52 1.41
N ARG A 36 -9.73 0.62 1.41
CA ARG A 36 -10.36 1.91 1.07
C ARG A 36 -10.91 1.85 -0.36
N GLY A 37 -12.18 2.20 -0.52
CA GLY A 37 -12.88 2.24 -1.82
C GLY A 37 -13.77 1.03 -2.06
N ASP A 38 -13.27 -0.19 -1.84
CA ASP A 38 -14.07 -1.42 -1.94
C ASP A 38 -13.69 -2.41 -0.82
N PRO A 39 -14.63 -2.76 0.09
CA PRO A 39 -14.35 -3.68 1.19
C PRO A 39 -13.97 -5.11 0.75
N LYS A 40 -14.20 -5.48 -0.51
CA LYS A 40 -13.83 -6.79 -1.08
C LYS A 40 -12.37 -6.83 -1.59
N GLN A 41 -11.69 -5.70 -1.58
CA GLN A 41 -10.37 -5.53 -2.19
C GLN A 41 -9.33 -5.12 -1.14
N ALA A 42 -8.06 -5.37 -1.44
CA ALA A 42 -6.94 -5.01 -0.58
C ALA A 42 -5.83 -4.39 -1.43
N HIS A 43 -5.48 -3.15 -1.14
CA HIS A 43 -4.50 -2.38 -1.91
C HIS A 43 -3.40 -1.79 -1.04
N LEU A 44 -2.25 -1.52 -1.66
CA LEU A 44 -1.21 -0.71 -1.06
C LEU A 44 -1.53 0.77 -1.28
N PHE A 45 -1.45 1.54 -0.21
CA PHE A 45 -1.58 2.97 -0.22
C PHE A 45 -0.33 3.66 0.32
N ARG A 46 -0.06 4.87 -0.17
CA ARG A 46 0.99 5.79 0.31
C ARG A 46 0.34 6.99 1.00
N VAL A 47 0.89 7.41 2.14
CA VAL A 47 0.51 8.65 2.82
C VAL A 47 1.76 9.35 3.37
N SER A 48 1.80 10.68 3.29
CA SER A 48 2.88 11.47 3.88
C SER A 48 2.86 11.37 5.41
N LEU A 49 4.03 11.28 6.04
CA LEU A 49 4.17 11.32 7.51
C LEU A 49 3.76 12.67 8.11
N ALA A 50 3.73 13.73 7.30
CA ALA A 50 3.16 15.02 7.69
C ALA A 50 1.62 15.04 7.61
N GLY A 51 0.99 13.92 7.23
CA GLY A 51 -0.43 13.82 6.94
C GLY A 51 -0.80 14.30 5.53
N GLY A 52 -2.09 14.22 5.20
CA GLY A 52 -2.62 14.66 3.91
C GLY A 52 -3.38 13.55 3.18
N ALA A 53 -3.53 13.73 1.86
CA ALA A 53 -4.25 12.78 1.03
C ALA A 53 -3.46 11.47 0.88
N MET A 54 -4.19 10.36 0.92
CA MET A 54 -3.65 9.03 0.68
C MET A 54 -3.82 8.65 -0.79
N GLU A 55 -2.78 8.03 -1.35
CA GLU A 55 -2.74 7.60 -2.75
C GLU A 55 -2.71 6.08 -2.86
N GLN A 56 -3.48 5.52 -3.80
CA GLN A 56 -3.44 4.10 -4.11
C GLN A 56 -2.31 3.79 -5.10
N ILE A 57 -1.42 2.87 -4.71
CA ILE A 57 -0.26 2.48 -5.52
C ILE A 57 -0.58 1.26 -6.39
N THR A 58 -1.17 0.20 -5.82
CA THR A 58 -1.46 -1.01 -6.63
C THR A 58 -2.54 -0.79 -7.68
N LYS A 59 -2.40 -1.50 -8.81
CA LYS A 59 -3.28 -1.41 -9.98
C LYS A 59 -4.00 -2.73 -10.25
N GLY A 60 -5.23 -2.62 -10.76
CA GLY A 60 -6.11 -3.76 -11.03
C GLY A 60 -7.06 -4.03 -9.86
N GLU A 61 -8.24 -4.57 -10.14
CA GLU A 61 -9.26 -4.84 -9.13
C GLU A 61 -9.02 -6.19 -8.45
N GLY A 62 -8.89 -6.22 -7.13
CA GLY A 62 -8.76 -7.47 -6.39
C GLY A 62 -7.97 -7.34 -5.10
N SER A 63 -7.38 -8.46 -4.69
CA SER A 63 -6.60 -8.52 -3.45
C SER A 63 -5.11 -8.61 -3.75
N HIS A 64 -4.38 -7.63 -3.23
CA HIS A 64 -2.94 -7.52 -3.33
C HIS A 64 -2.26 -7.87 -2.00
N VAL A 65 -1.14 -8.58 -2.08
CA VAL A 65 -0.22 -8.79 -0.95
C VAL A 65 1.16 -8.32 -1.38
N VAL A 66 1.63 -7.24 -0.77
CA VAL A 66 2.82 -6.53 -1.22
C VAL A 66 4.01 -6.72 -0.28
N LYS A 67 5.21 -6.86 -0.86
CA LYS A 67 6.49 -6.71 -0.16
C LYS A 67 7.29 -5.59 -0.80
N VAL A 68 7.53 -4.51 -0.04
CA VAL A 68 8.33 -3.36 -0.49
C VAL A 68 9.82 -3.65 -0.28
N SER A 69 10.65 -3.20 -1.23
CA SER A 69 12.12 -3.27 -1.12
C SER A 69 12.62 -2.35 -0.01
N ARG A 70 13.77 -2.69 0.61
CA ARG A 70 14.35 -1.89 1.71
C ARG A 70 14.62 -0.42 1.36
N GLY A 71 14.91 -0.12 0.10
CA GLY A 71 15.16 1.25 -0.37
C GLY A 71 13.93 1.97 -0.90
N PHE A 72 12.72 1.43 -0.72
CA PHE A 72 11.47 2.10 -1.12
C PHE A 72 11.39 2.54 -2.60
N HIS A 73 12.03 1.80 -3.51
CA HIS A 73 11.93 2.07 -4.95
C HIS A 73 11.02 1.09 -5.68
N ARG A 74 10.88 -0.13 -5.17
CA ARG A 74 10.15 -1.21 -5.83
C ARG A 74 9.35 -2.04 -4.84
N PHE A 75 8.41 -2.80 -5.36
CA PHE A 75 7.71 -3.82 -4.60
C PHE A 75 7.37 -5.05 -5.42
N VAL A 76 7.23 -6.18 -4.74
CA VAL A 76 6.64 -7.40 -5.30
C VAL A 76 5.16 -7.43 -4.92
N ASP A 77 4.30 -7.59 -5.92
CA ASP A 77 2.85 -7.68 -5.79
C ASP A 77 2.39 -9.12 -6.07
N ARG A 78 1.81 -9.78 -5.07
CA ARG A 78 1.03 -11.01 -5.26
C ARG A 78 -0.44 -10.64 -5.35
N TYR A 79 -0.98 -10.67 -6.55
CA TYR A 79 -2.32 -10.19 -6.86
C TYR A 79 -3.20 -11.29 -7.43
N HIS A 80 -4.49 -11.27 -7.08
CA HIS A 80 -5.53 -12.07 -7.72
C HIS A 80 -6.87 -11.33 -7.73
N SER A 81 -7.78 -11.78 -8.58
CA SER A 81 -9.17 -11.33 -8.62
C SER A 81 -10.12 -12.51 -8.82
N THR A 82 -11.43 -12.23 -8.91
CA THR A 82 -12.45 -13.25 -9.22
C THR A 82 -12.33 -13.82 -10.64
N THR A 83 -11.65 -13.11 -11.54
CA THR A 83 -11.49 -13.47 -12.95
C THR A 83 -10.04 -13.78 -13.34
N GLN A 84 -9.07 -13.50 -12.46
CA GLN A 84 -7.65 -13.69 -12.71
C GLN A 84 -7.01 -14.51 -11.56
N PRO A 85 -6.43 -15.68 -11.84
CA PRO A 85 -5.65 -16.43 -10.84
C PRO A 85 -4.42 -15.64 -10.40
N VAL A 86 -3.84 -16.06 -9.28
CA VAL A 86 -2.68 -15.40 -8.66
C VAL A 86 -1.54 -15.18 -9.66
N VAL A 87 -1.07 -13.95 -9.73
CA VAL A 87 0.15 -13.55 -10.44
C VAL A 87 1.10 -12.85 -9.48
N VAL A 88 2.39 -12.92 -9.79
CA VAL A 88 3.44 -12.19 -9.08
C VAL A 88 3.99 -11.13 -10.02
N ARG A 89 4.11 -9.89 -9.56
CA ARG A 89 4.61 -8.78 -10.38
C ARG A 89 5.71 -8.05 -9.63
N LEU A 90 6.71 -7.58 -10.36
CA LEU A 90 7.63 -6.56 -9.90
C LEU A 90 7.11 -5.20 -10.36
N CYS A 91 6.94 -4.28 -9.42
CA CYS A 91 6.36 -2.97 -9.69
C CYS A 91 7.26 -1.85 -9.18
N ASP A 92 7.16 -0.68 -9.83
CA ASP A 92 7.73 0.58 -9.36
C ASP A 92 6.89 1.13 -8.21
N LEU A 93 7.53 1.56 -7.11
CA LEU A 93 6.80 2.07 -5.95
C LEU A 93 6.29 3.50 -6.14
N ALA A 94 6.88 4.28 -7.06
CA ALA A 94 6.54 5.67 -7.25
C ALA A 94 5.11 5.85 -7.75
N ASP A 95 4.66 4.99 -8.67
CA ASP A 95 3.38 5.08 -9.38
C ASP A 95 2.62 3.75 -9.50
N GLY A 96 3.23 2.62 -9.14
CA GLY A 96 2.65 1.29 -9.27
C GLY A 96 2.80 0.66 -10.66
N ALA A 97 3.64 1.19 -11.53
CA ALA A 97 3.89 0.63 -12.86
C ALA A 97 4.43 -0.81 -12.78
N VAL A 98 3.89 -1.71 -13.58
CA VAL A 98 4.37 -3.09 -13.67
C VAL A 98 5.64 -3.12 -14.51
N LEU A 99 6.76 -3.46 -13.88
CA LEU A 99 8.07 -3.59 -14.52
C LEU A 99 8.29 -4.99 -15.09
N ARG A 100 7.75 -6.00 -14.41
CA ARG A 100 7.82 -7.41 -14.83
C ARG A 100 6.70 -8.25 -14.24
N VAL A 101 6.30 -9.29 -14.96
CA VAL A 101 5.45 -10.40 -14.51
C VAL A 101 6.28 -11.68 -14.49
#